data_AF-A0A9K3D9B6-F1
#
_entry.id   AF-A0A9K3D9B6-F1
#
_cell.length_a   1.000
_cell.length_b   1.000
_cell.length_c   1.000
_cell.angle_alpha   90.00
_cell.angle_beta   90.00
_cell.angle_gamma   90.00
#
_symmetry.space_group_name_H-M   'P 1'
#
loop_
_entity.id
_entity.type
_entity.pdbx_description
1 polymer ?
#
loop_
_entity_poly.entity_id
_entity_poly.type
_entity_poly.pdbx_seq_one_letter_code
_entity_poly.pdbx_strand_id
1 'polypeptide(L)'
;DLADLIPSAPPDALDLLRKMLAFNPAKRISAQEALAHPYLDQFHNEDEEPARDSPIEIIIADDEKMSVSVYRDRLYSEIVKRKKEIRNRALKKRREKHRKEGREEAEAEEDE
;
A
#
# COMPACT_ATOMS: atom_id res chain seq x y z
N ASP A 1 8.42 29.47 21.89
CA ASP A 1 8.90 28.09 21.71
C ASP A 1 7.69 27.15 21.80
N LEU A 2 7.76 25.92 21.28
CA LEU A 2 6.66 24.93 21.36
C LEU A 2 6.31 24.59 22.82
N ALA A 3 7.31 24.59 23.70
CA ALA A 3 7.11 24.42 25.15
C ALA A 3 6.25 25.52 25.77
N ASP A 4 6.30 26.76 25.25
CA ASP A 4 5.47 27.86 25.76
C ASP A 4 4.01 27.72 25.31
N LEU A 5 3.79 27.14 24.12
CA LEU A 5 2.47 26.96 23.54
C LEU A 5 1.76 25.72 24.11
N ILE A 6 2.52 24.68 24.45
CA ILE A 6 2.01 23.39 24.97
C ILE A 6 2.81 22.97 26.21
N PRO A 7 2.67 23.70 27.33
CA PRO A 7 3.50 23.51 28.52
C PRO A 7 3.28 22.17 29.24
N SER A 8 2.15 21.49 28.99
CA SER A 8 1.84 20.18 29.55
C SER A 8 2.37 19.00 28.73
N ALA A 9 2.96 19.25 27.56
CA ALA A 9 3.44 18.18 26.69
C ALA A 9 4.75 17.57 27.23
N PRO A 10 4.92 16.24 27.18
CA PRO A 10 6.18 15.59 27.48
C PRO A 10 7.33 16.09 26.59
N PRO A 11 8.58 16.08 27.08
CA PRO A 11 9.74 16.50 26.29
C PRO A 11 9.85 15.77 24.95
N ASP A 12 9.64 14.45 24.93
CA ASP A 12 9.72 13.63 23.73
C ASP A 12 8.60 13.95 22.73
N ALA A 13 7.43 14.36 23.22
CA ALA A 13 6.31 14.80 22.38
C ALA A 13 6.66 16.11 21.66
N LEU A 14 7.24 17.06 22.40
CA LEU A 14 7.68 18.35 21.88
C LEU A 14 8.82 18.19 20.88
N ASP A 15 9.75 17.25 21.11
CA ASP A 15 10.83 16.94 20.18
C ASP A 15 10.31 16.37 18.86
N LEU A 16 9.39 15.40 18.93
CA LEU A 16 8.74 14.85 17.73
C LEU A 16 8.01 15.94 16.93
N LEU A 17 7.23 16.79 17.62
CA LEU A 17 6.53 17.93 17.02
C LEU A 17 7.49 18.91 16.32
N ARG A 18 8.63 19.22 16.93
CA ARG A 18 9.67 20.07 16.32
C ARG A 18 10.19 19.47 15.02
N LYS A 19 10.43 18.15 14.98
CA LYS A 19 10.91 17.44 13.79
C LYS A 19 9.86 17.34 12.69
N MET A 20 8.57 17.23 13.04
CA MET A 20 7.45 17.21 12.09
C MET A 20 7.11 18.60 11.52
N LEU A 21 7.23 19.65 12.32
CA LEU A 21 6.89 21.02 11.93
C LEU A 21 8.06 21.79 11.32
N ALA A 22 9.01 21.09 10.67
CA ALA A 22 10.07 21.72 9.91
C ALA A 22 9.51 22.43 8.67
N PHE A 23 9.90 23.70 8.48
CA PHE A 23 9.51 24.51 7.32
C PHE A 23 10.03 23.93 6.01
N ASN A 24 11.31 23.53 5.98
CA ASN A 24 11.88 22.85 4.83
C ASN A 24 11.39 21.38 4.81
N PRO A 25 10.64 20.94 3.79
CA PRO A 25 10.14 19.56 3.72
C PRO A 25 11.26 18.52 3.74
N ALA A 26 12.42 18.83 3.16
CA ALA A 26 13.56 17.92 3.13
C ALA A 26 14.24 17.74 4.51
N LYS A 27 13.93 18.61 5.47
CA LYS A 27 14.39 18.49 6.87
C LYS A 27 13.33 17.91 7.79
N ARG A 28 12.13 17.67 7.27
CA ARG A 28 11.04 17.08 8.04
C ARG A 28 11.32 15.60 8.23
N ILE A 29 11.10 15.11 9.44
CA ILE A 29 11.19 13.67 9.73
C ILE A 29 10.24 12.88 8.81
N SER A 30 10.69 11.73 8.33
CA SER A 30 9.84 10.82 7.55
C SER A 30 8.82 10.11 8.45
N ALA A 31 7.76 9.55 7.85
CA ALA A 31 6.78 8.78 8.60
C ALA A 31 7.41 7.57 9.30
N GLN A 32 8.36 6.89 8.65
CA GLN A 32 9.05 5.73 9.20
C GLN A 32 9.94 6.10 10.39
N GLU A 33 10.73 7.18 10.28
CA GLU A 33 11.54 7.67 11.41
C GLU A 33 10.68 8.18 12.56
N ALA A 34 9.49 8.73 12.28
CA ALA A 34 8.56 9.18 13.30
C ALA A 34 7.96 8.01 14.09
N LEU A 35 7.65 6.89 13.43
CA LEU A 35 7.16 5.66 14.08
C LEU A 35 8.21 5.09 15.05
N ALA A 36 9.50 5.13 14.66
CA ALA A 36 10.62 4.72 15.51
C ALA A 36 11.03 5.75 16.60
N HIS A 37 10.27 6.83 16.79
CA HIS A 37 10.61 7.87 17.77
C HIS A 37 10.28 7.42 19.20
N PRO A 38 11.09 7.77 20.24
CA PRO A 38 10.84 7.37 21.64
C PRO A 38 9.44 7.71 22.17
N TYR A 39 8.84 8.78 21.65
CA TYR A 39 7.47 9.16 22.00
C TYR A 39 6.40 8.13 21.58
N LEU A 40 6.64 7.38 20.51
CA LEU A 40 5.73 6.37 19.96
C LEU A 40 6.17 4.93 20.27
N ASP A 41 7.27 4.74 21.02
CA ASP A 41 7.88 3.43 21.29
C ASP A 41 6.89 2.40 21.86
N GLN A 42 5.97 2.84 22.74
CA GLN A 42 4.93 1.98 23.32
C GLN A 42 3.91 1.44 22.30
N PHE A 43 3.85 2.01 21.10
CA PHE A 43 2.92 1.66 20.02
C PHE A 43 3.63 1.13 18.78
N HIS A 44 4.95 1.27 18.68
CA HIS A 44 5.69 0.94 17.49
C HIS A 44 5.82 -0.58 17.32
N ASN A 45 5.44 -1.10 16.16
CA ASN A 45 5.55 -2.51 15.81
C ASN A 45 5.77 -2.70 14.31
N GLU A 46 7.00 -3.04 13.91
CA GLU A 46 7.38 -3.20 12.50
C GLU A 46 6.53 -4.25 11.76
N ASP A 47 6.11 -5.33 12.44
CA ASP A 47 5.31 -6.39 11.82
C ASP A 47 3.87 -5.94 11.48
N GLU A 48 3.36 -4.94 12.19
CA GLU A 48 2.02 -4.36 11.98
C GLU A 48 2.05 -3.07 11.14
N GLU A 49 3.23 -2.66 10.67
CA GLU A 49 3.46 -1.43 9.90
C GLU A 49 3.96 -1.73 8.46
N PRO A 50 3.20 -2.46 7.63
CA PRO A 50 3.67 -2.89 6.33
C PRO A 50 3.86 -1.73 5.35
N ALA A 51 5.06 -1.61 4.80
CA ALA A 51 5.34 -0.76 3.65
C ALA A 51 4.85 -1.44 2.36
N ARG A 52 4.48 -0.63 1.38
CA ARG A 52 4.14 -1.12 0.04
C ARG A 52 5.40 -1.11 -0.83
N ASP A 53 5.71 -2.25 -1.46
CA ASP A 53 6.90 -2.40 -2.31
C ASP A 53 6.86 -1.57 -3.61
N SER A 54 5.67 -1.13 -4.01
CA SER A 54 5.48 -0.38 -5.26
C SER A 54 4.57 0.84 -5.07
N PRO A 55 4.79 1.92 -5.84
CA PRO A 55 3.87 3.04 -5.89
C PRO A 55 2.44 2.61 -6.24
N ILE A 56 1.46 3.41 -5.81
CA ILE A 56 0.08 3.26 -6.25
C ILE A 56 -0.04 3.81 -7.67
N GLU A 57 -0.52 2.98 -8.60
CA GLU A 57 -0.82 3.42 -9.94
C GLU A 57 -2.20 4.08 -10.00
N ILE A 58 -2.22 5.35 -10.37
CA ILE A 58 -3.44 6.09 -10.64
C ILE A 58 -3.86 5.79 -12.08
N ILE A 59 -4.95 5.02 -12.24
CA ILE A 59 -5.36 4.49 -13.55
C ILE A 59 -6.01 5.58 -14.43
N ILE A 60 -6.61 6.58 -13.79
CA ILE A 60 -7.22 7.74 -14.45
C ILE A 60 -6.49 8.97 -13.91
N ALA A 61 -5.65 9.57 -14.74
CA ALA A 61 -4.87 10.74 -14.35
C ALA A 61 -5.78 11.90 -13.91
N ASP A 62 -5.36 12.61 -12.86
CA ASP A 62 -6.08 13.72 -12.23
C ASP A 62 -5.50 15.10 -12.57
N ASP A 63 -4.41 15.12 -13.34
CA ASP A 63 -3.69 16.30 -13.80
C ASP A 63 -4.46 17.06 -14.88
N GLU A 64 -5.26 16.35 -15.68
CA GLU A 64 -6.11 16.93 -16.72
C GLU A 64 -7.60 16.88 -16.37
N LYS A 65 -8.26 18.04 -16.39
CA LYS A 65 -9.73 18.11 -16.25
C LYS A 65 -10.41 17.61 -17.52
N MET A 66 -10.93 16.38 -17.46
CA MET A 66 -11.75 15.83 -18.54
C MET A 66 -13.24 16.15 -18.36
N SER A 67 -14.03 15.97 -19.43
CA SER A 67 -15.48 16.04 -19.30
C SER A 67 -16.04 14.84 -18.53
N VAL A 68 -17.22 15.01 -17.92
CA VAL A 68 -17.89 13.95 -17.15
C VAL A 68 -18.13 12.70 -18.00
N SER A 69 -18.46 12.87 -19.29
CA SER A 69 -18.67 11.75 -20.20
C SER A 69 -17.39 10.94 -20.37
N VAL A 70 -16.26 11.61 -20.63
CA VAL A 70 -14.99 10.93 -20.87
C VAL A 70 -14.49 10.23 -19.61
N TYR A 71 -14.63 10.85 -18.44
CA TYR A 71 -14.32 10.20 -17.16
C TYR A 71 -15.15 8.94 -16.96
N ARG A 72 -16.46 9.03 -17.21
CA ARG A 72 -17.40 7.91 -17.07
C ARG A 72 -17.02 6.76 -18.01
N ASP A 73 -16.72 7.07 -19.27
CA ASP A 73 -16.36 6.07 -20.27
C ASP A 73 -15.02 5.40 -19.95
N ARG A 74 -14.00 6.16 -19.51
CA ARG A 74 -12.72 5.61 -19.05
C ARG A 74 -12.90 4.70 -17.84
N LEU A 75 -13.65 5.16 -16.84
CA LEU A 75 -13.91 4.39 -15.61
C LEU A 75 -14.62 3.06 -15.94
N TYR A 76 -15.67 3.10 -16.75
CA TYR A 76 -16.38 1.87 -17.12
C TYR A 76 -15.52 0.93 -17.95
N SER A 77 -14.75 1.45 -18.89
CA SER A 77 -13.82 0.66 -19.70
C SER A 77 -12.80 -0.07 -18.82
N GLU A 78 -12.27 0.61 -17.80
CA GLU A 78 -11.32 0.02 -16.86
C GLU A 78 -11.96 -1.06 -15.97
N ILE A 79 -13.19 -0.82 -15.48
CA ILE A 79 -13.94 -1.83 -14.71
C ILE A 79 -14.15 -3.11 -15.54
N VAL A 80 -14.55 -2.96 -16.81
CA VAL A 80 -14.77 -4.11 -17.71
C VAL A 80 -13.46 -4.85 -17.98
N LYS A 81 -12.38 -4.13 -18.26
CA LYS A 81 -11.03 -4.69 -18.46
C LYS A 81 -10.58 -5.48 -17.23
N ARG A 82 -10.69 -4.90 -16.04
CA ARG A 82 -10.28 -5.55 -14.78
C ARG A 82 -11.12 -6.79 -14.47
N LYS A 83 -12.44 -6.75 -14.71
CA LYS A 83 -13.31 -7.95 -14.57
C LYS A 83 -12.89 -9.08 -15.52
N LYS A 84 -12.52 -8.74 -16.77
CA LYS A 84 -12.02 -9.72 -17.76
C LYS A 84 -10.69 -10.33 -17.31
N GLU A 85 -9.76 -9.52 -16.83
CA GLU A 85 -8.46 -9.98 -16.33
C GLU A 85 -8.59 -10.91 -15.12
N ILE A 86 -9.45 -10.58 -14.15
CA ILE A 86 -9.74 -11.43 -12.99
C ILE A 86 -10.28 -12.79 -13.44
N ARG A 87 -11.25 -12.80 -14.37
CA ARG A 87 -11.81 -14.04 -14.93
C ARG A 87 -10.74 -14.87 -15.62
N ASN A 88 -9.89 -14.25 -16.42
CA ASN A 88 -8.81 -14.92 -17.13
C ASN A 88 -7.77 -15.52 -16.17
N ARG A 89 -7.38 -14.78 -15.11
CA ARG A 89 -6.51 -15.32 -14.05
C ARG A 89 -7.13 -16.52 -13.36
N ALA A 90 -8.42 -16.45 -13.01
CA ALA A 90 -9.11 -17.57 -12.37
C ALA A 90 -9.13 -18.82 -13.26
N LEU A 91 -9.43 -18.65 -14.55
CA LEU A 91 -9.41 -19.74 -15.53
C LEU A 91 -8.01 -20.34 -15.70
N LYS A 92 -6.98 -19.50 -15.79
CA LYS A 92 -5.59 -19.97 -15.89
C LYS A 92 -5.16 -20.76 -14.67
N LYS A 93 -5.46 -20.27 -13.46
CA LYS A 93 -5.18 -20.98 -12.20
C LYS A 93 -5.88 -22.35 -12.12
N ARG A 94 -7.16 -22.44 -12.53
CA ARG A 94 -7.90 -23.71 -12.56
C ARG A 94 -7.26 -24.72 -13.53
N ARG A 95 -6.87 -24.27 -14.73
CA ARG A 95 -6.18 -25.12 -15.71
C ARG A 95 -4.82 -25.61 -15.22
N GLU A 96 -4.06 -24.73 -14.58
CA GLU A 96 -2.76 -25.09 -13.99
C GLU A 96 -2.89 -26.07 -12.83
N LYS A 97 -3.92 -25.90 -11.98
CA LYS A 97 -4.23 -26.84 -10.90
C LYS A 97 -4.55 -28.23 -11.44
N HIS A 98 -5.49 -28.34 -12.39
CA HIS A 98 -5.86 -29.62 -12.99
C HIS A 98 -4.69 -30.30 -13.73
N ARG A 99 -3.77 -29.51 -14.30
CA ARG A 99 -2.55 -30.03 -14.93
C ARG A 99 -1.52 -30.55 -13.91
N LYS A 100 -1.44 -29.95 -12.72
CA LYS A 100 -0.55 -30.41 -11.65
C LYS A 100 -1.11 -31.67 -10.98
N GLU A 101 -2.40 -31.70 -10.69
CA GLU A 101 -3.08 -32.88 -10.11
C GLU A 101 -2.91 -34.11 -11.01
N GLY A 102 -3.16 -33.99 -12.32
CA GLY A 102 -2.94 -35.11 -13.24
C GLY A 102 -1.48 -35.50 -13.46
N ARG A 103 -0.51 -34.66 -13.04
CA ARG A 103 0.92 -35.03 -13.05
C ARG A 103 1.32 -35.74 -11.77
N GLU A 104 0.82 -35.28 -10.63
CA GLU A 104 1.04 -35.93 -9.32
C GLU A 104 0.36 -37.32 -9.26
N GLU A 105 -0.82 -37.48 -9.87
CA GLU A 105 -1.49 -38.79 -9.98
C GLU A 105 -0.71 -39.77 -10.88
N ALA A 106 -0.15 -39.30 -12.00
CA ALA A 106 0.67 -40.15 -12.88
C ALA A 106 2.01 -40.53 -12.26
N GLU A 107 2.65 -39.61 -11.51
CA GLU A 107 3.88 -39.91 -10.76
C GLU A 107 3.60 -40.89 -9.59
N ALA A 108 2.41 -40.87 -8.99
CA ALA A 108 2.03 -41.82 -7.92
C ALA A 108 1.69 -43.24 -8.43
N GLU A 109 1.14 -43.39 -9.63
CA GLU A 109 0.90 -44.71 -10.25
C GLU A 109 2.17 -45.37 -10.79
N GLU A 110 3.24 -44.62 -11.06
CA GLU A 110 4.54 -45.17 -11.51
C GLU A 110 5.42 -45.70 -10.36
N ASP A 111 5.12 -45.34 -9.10
CA ASP A 111 5.85 -45.76 -7.89
C ASP A 111 5.18 -46.96 -7.16
N GLU A 112 4.04 -47.50 -7.64
CA GLU A 112 3.39 -48.75 -7.18
C GLU A 112 3.75 -49.98 -8.05
#